data_AF-A0A0G0UKW2-F1
#
_entry.id   AF-A0A0G0UKW2-F1
#
_cell.length_a   1.000
_cell.length_b   1.000
_cell.length_c   1.000
_cell.angle_alpha   90.00
_cell.angle_beta   90.00
_cell.angle_gamma   90.00
#
_symmetry.space_group_name_H-M   'P 1'
#
loop_
_entity.id
_entity.type
_entity.pdbx_description
1 polymer ?
#
loop_
_entity_poly.entity_id
_entity_poly.type
_entity_poly.pdbx_seq_one_letter_code
_entity_poly.pdbx_strand_id
1 'polypeptide(L)'
;MSNKIDVNKVAKLARIDIEENEKDKFQKEFEAILGYMDKLSEIDSSGIGEFAVDKSALNTNNLRNDIDPHQTSLHTKRVLEEAPSSENGYIKVKHVFQ
;
A
#
# COMPACT_ATOMS: atom_id res chain seq x y z
N MET A 1 17.34 7.60 -18.48
CA MET A 1 17.72 7.53 -17.06
C MET A 1 17.82 6.06 -16.70
N SER A 2 18.97 5.54 -16.26
CA SER A 2 19.04 4.17 -15.75
C SER A 2 19.31 4.21 -14.25
N ASN A 3 18.27 4.56 -13.48
CA ASN A 3 18.27 4.21 -12.06
C ASN A 3 17.79 2.77 -12.00
N LYS A 4 18.75 1.85 -11.99
CA LYS A 4 18.48 0.42 -11.83
C LYS A 4 17.73 0.24 -10.51
N ILE A 5 16.47 -0.20 -10.57
CA ILE A 5 15.70 -0.48 -9.36
C ILE A 5 16.33 -1.69 -8.67
N ASP A 6 16.55 -1.57 -7.37
CA ASP A 6 16.93 -2.69 -6.52
C ASP A 6 15.65 -3.41 -6.06
N VAL A 7 15.39 -4.58 -6.65
CA VAL A 7 14.24 -5.43 -6.31
C VAL A 7 14.22 -5.78 -4.82
N ASN A 8 15.36 -5.97 -4.16
CA ASN A 8 15.39 -6.28 -2.72
C ASN A 8 14.89 -5.10 -1.90
N LYS A 9 15.28 -3.88 -2.28
CA LYS A 9 14.86 -2.66 -1.61
C LYS A 9 13.35 -2.46 -1.73
N VAL A 10 12.80 -2.66 -2.93
CA VAL A 10 11.35 -2.52 -3.17
C VAL A 10 10.57 -3.61 -2.45
N ALA A 11 11.02 -4.87 -2.52
CA ALA A 11 10.40 -6.00 -1.84
C ALA A 11 10.36 -5.79 -0.31
N LYS A 12 11.46 -5.29 0.26
CA LYS A 12 11.54 -4.95 1.69
C LYS A 12 10.53 -3.87 2.08
N LEU A 13 10.36 -2.83 1.26
CA LEU A 13 9.38 -1.76 1.50
C LEU A 13 7.94 -2.30 1.41
N ALA A 14 7.69 -3.22 0.49
CA ALA A 14 6.39 -3.87 0.30
C ALA A 14 6.12 -5.02 1.29
N ARG A 15 7.11 -5.39 2.13
CA ARG A 15 7.05 -6.57 3.03
C ARG A 15 6.79 -7.89 2.28
N ILE A 16 7.42 -8.04 1.12
CA ILE A 16 7.37 -9.25 0.29
C ILE A 16 8.72 -9.95 0.40
N ASP A 17 8.71 -11.22 0.78
CA ASP A 17 9.88 -12.08 0.71
C ASP A 17 10.02 -12.61 -0.72
N ILE A 18 11.22 -12.49 -1.29
CA ILE A 18 11.54 -12.96 -2.64
C ILE A 18 12.70 -13.95 -2.53
N GLU A 19 12.52 -15.13 -3.12
CA GLU A 19 13.58 -16.13 -3.17
C GLU A 19 14.73 -15.71 -4.09
N GLU A 20 15.97 -16.14 -3.79
CA GLU A 20 17.16 -15.72 -4.54
C GLU A 20 17.10 -16.10 -6.03
N ASN A 21 16.50 -17.25 -6.33
CA ASN A 21 16.27 -17.77 -7.69
C ASN A 21 15.28 -16.92 -8.51
N GLU A 22 14.39 -16.17 -7.86
CA GLU A 22 13.37 -15.33 -8.51
C GLU A 22 13.85 -13.90 -8.75
N LYS A 23 14.91 -13.45 -8.06
CA LYS A 23 15.40 -12.08 -8.13
C LYS A 23 15.77 -11.64 -9.55
N ASP A 24 16.54 -12.47 -10.26
CA ASP A 24 16.97 -12.15 -11.62
C ASP A 24 15.79 -12.06 -12.60
N LYS A 25 14.76 -12.87 -12.37
CA LYS A 25 13.52 -12.83 -13.15
C LYS A 25 12.79 -11.52 -12.89
N PHE A 26 12.51 -11.21 -11.62
CA PHE A 26 11.79 -9.99 -11.27
C PHE A 26 12.55 -8.73 -11.66
N GLN A 27 13.87 -8.72 -11.55
CA GLN A 27 14.69 -7.60 -12.01
C GLN A 27 14.44 -7.28 -13.48
N LYS A 28 14.44 -8.30 -14.35
CA LYS A 28 14.19 -8.13 -15.79
C LYS A 28 12.75 -7.70 -16.07
N GLU A 29 11.78 -8.28 -15.37
CA GLU A 29 10.36 -7.92 -15.54
C GLU A 29 10.09 -6.48 -15.12
N PHE A 30 10.65 -6.03 -13.98
CA PHE A 30 10.54 -4.63 -13.55
C PHE A 30 11.22 -3.67 -14.51
N GLU A 31 12.41 -4.00 -15.01
CA GLU A 31 13.09 -3.17 -16.02
C GLU A 31 12.25 -3.04 -17.30
N ALA A 32 11.59 -4.11 -17.75
CA ALA A 32 10.70 -4.07 -18.90
C ALA A 32 9.45 -3.21 -18.66
N ILE A 33 8.83 -3.32 -17.48
CA ILE A 33 7.64 -2.52 -17.11
C ILE A 33 8.00 -1.04 -17.04
N LEU A 34 9.10 -0.68 -16.38
CA LEU A 34 9.55 0.71 -16.29
C LEU A 34 9.89 1.28 -17.66
N GLY A 35 10.59 0.50 -18.49
CA GLY A 35 10.88 0.91 -19.87
C GLY A 35 9.60 1.12 -20.70
N TYR A 36 8.52 0.38 -20.42
CA TYR A 36 7.23 0.64 -21.03
C TYR A 36 6.59 1.94 -20.49
N MET A 37 6.68 2.20 -19.18
CA MET A 37 6.16 3.42 -18.55
C MET A 37 6.90 4.69 -18.99
N ASP A 38 8.17 4.60 -19.39
CA ASP A 38 8.95 5.73 -19.90
C ASP A 38 8.29 6.44 -21.09
N LYS A 39 7.43 5.73 -21.86
CA LYS A 39 6.63 6.31 -22.94
C LYS A 39 5.74 7.47 -22.49
N LEU A 40 5.34 7.48 -21.21
CA LEU A 40 4.55 8.59 -20.65
C LEU A 40 5.35 9.90 -20.59
N SER A 41 6.69 9.81 -20.53
CA SER A 41 7.57 11.00 -20.51
C SER A 41 7.64 11.71 -21.87
N GLU A 42 7.17 11.07 -22.95
CA GLU A 42 7.11 11.68 -24.29
C GLU A 42 5.95 12.68 -24.42
N ILE A 43 5.00 12.64 -23.49
CA ILE A 43 3.81 13.50 -23.49
C ILE A 43 4.08 14.73 -22.62
N ASP A 44 3.98 15.92 -23.21
CA ASP A 44 4.03 17.16 -22.42
C ASP A 44 2.79 17.28 -21.55
N SER A 45 3.00 17.23 -20.23
CA SER A 45 1.97 17.40 -19.21
C SER A 45 1.99 18.79 -18.58
N SER A 46 2.80 19.72 -19.12
CA SER A 46 2.87 21.10 -18.65
C SER A 46 1.50 21.78 -18.73
N GLY A 47 1.01 22.27 -17.59
CA GLY A 47 -0.29 22.93 -17.50
C GLY A 47 -1.50 21.98 -17.41
N ILE A 48 -1.30 20.67 -17.46
CA ILE A 48 -2.35 19.69 -17.13
C ILE A 48 -2.41 19.54 -15.61
N GLY A 49 -3.58 19.81 -15.03
CA GLY A 49 -3.80 19.58 -13.60
C GLY A 49 -3.83 18.09 -13.28
N GLU A 50 -3.41 17.71 -12.07
CA GLU A 50 -3.48 16.33 -11.61
C GLU A 50 -4.92 15.80 -11.68
N PHE A 51 -5.06 14.54 -12.13
CA PHE A 51 -6.31 13.81 -12.00
C PHE A 51 -6.44 13.29 -10.57
N ALA A 52 -6.69 14.21 -9.63
CA ALA A 52 -7.21 13.85 -8.33
C ALA A 52 -8.72 13.60 -8.46
N VAL A 53 -9.25 12.72 -7.61
CA VAL A 53 -10.67 12.38 -7.41
C VAL A 53 -11.57 13.58 -7.72
N ASP A 54 -12.71 13.33 -8.39
CA ASP A 54 -13.68 14.34 -8.85
C ASP A 54 -13.63 15.63 -8.01
N LYS A 55 -13.25 16.74 -8.66
CA LYS A 55 -13.08 18.04 -8.01
C LYS A 55 -14.34 18.52 -7.28
N SER A 56 -15.50 17.93 -7.54
CA SER A 56 -16.72 18.13 -6.76
C SER A 56 -16.56 17.70 -5.29
N ALA A 57 -15.73 16.68 -5.00
CA ALA A 57 -15.44 16.17 -3.66
C ALA A 57 -14.29 16.91 -2.95
N LEU A 58 -13.47 17.67 -3.69
CA LEU A 58 -12.30 18.40 -3.16
C LEU A 58 -12.66 19.74 -2.49
N ASN A 59 -13.85 20.28 -2.75
CA ASN A 59 -14.26 21.60 -2.21
C ASN A 59 -15.01 21.51 -0.87
N THR A 60 -15.17 20.32 -0.32
CA THR A 60 -15.88 20.11 0.95
C THR A 60 -15.07 19.18 1.85
N ASN A 61 -14.73 19.65 3.05
CA ASN A 61 -14.21 18.78 4.09
C ASN A 61 -15.34 17.83 4.50
N ASN A 62 -15.24 16.56 4.10
CA ASN A 62 -16.16 15.51 4.54
C ASN A 62 -15.86 15.15 6.00
N LEU A 63 -16.41 15.94 6.92
CA LEU A 63 -16.24 15.75 8.36
C LEU A 63 -17.25 14.73 8.89
N ARG A 64 -16.80 13.91 9.84
CA ARG A 64 -17.65 13.03 10.65
C ARG A 64 -18.06 13.77 11.92
N ASN A 65 -19.30 13.59 12.37
CA ASN A 65 -19.75 14.09 13.67
C ASN A 65 -18.97 13.42 14.81
N ASP A 66 -18.65 14.20 15.85
CA ASP A 66 -18.00 13.69 17.06
C ASP A 66 -19.02 13.09 18.03
N ILE A 67 -19.56 11.94 17.63
CA ILE A 67 -20.49 11.13 18.41
C ILE A 67 -19.99 9.70 18.44
N ASP A 68 -20.43 8.93 19.44
CA ASP A 68 -20.23 7.48 19.49
C ASP A 68 -21.14 6.80 18.44
N PRO A 69 -20.59 6.28 17.34
CA PRO A 69 -21.42 5.69 16.29
C PRO A 69 -21.97 4.32 16.72
N HIS A 70 -21.28 3.62 17.63
CA HIS A 70 -21.58 2.27 18.08
C HIS A 70 -21.19 2.09 19.55
N GLN A 71 -21.82 1.12 20.22
CA GLN A 71 -21.42 0.73 21.57
C GLN A 71 -20.00 0.15 21.58
N THR A 72 -19.25 0.43 22.65
CA THR A 72 -17.92 -0.15 22.86
C THR A 72 -17.98 -1.68 22.77
N SER A 73 -17.00 -2.27 22.09
CA SER A 73 -16.86 -3.71 21.91
C SER A 73 -17.93 -4.43 21.08
N LEU A 74 -18.83 -3.70 20.41
CA LEU A 74 -19.89 -4.29 19.58
C LEU A 74 -19.35 -5.28 18.53
N HIS A 75 -18.16 -5.01 18.00
CA HIS A 75 -17.54 -5.82 16.94
C HIS A 75 -16.31 -6.61 17.39
N THR A 76 -15.89 -6.48 18.66
CA THR A 76 -14.62 -7.08 19.13
C THR A 76 -14.56 -8.58 18.89
N LYS A 77 -15.62 -9.31 19.26
CA LYS A 77 -15.67 -10.77 19.06
C LYS A 77 -15.53 -11.14 17.58
N ARG A 78 -16.30 -10.48 16.71
CA ARG A 78 -16.27 -10.71 15.26
C ARG A 78 -14.91 -10.40 14.66
N VAL A 79 -14.27 -9.31 15.08
CA VAL A 79 -12.93 -8.93 14.60
C VAL A 79 -11.87 -9.94 15.04
N LEU A 80 -11.95 -10.44 16.28
CA LEU A 80 -10.99 -11.42 16.80
C LEU A 80 -11.15 -12.82 16.19
N GLU A 81 -12.35 -13.19 15.74
CA GLU A 81 -12.61 -14.44 15.01
C GLU A 81 -11.94 -14.46 13.63
N GLU A 82 -11.74 -13.28 13.01
CA GLU A 82 -11.04 -13.15 11.72
C GLU A 82 -9.51 -13.06 11.86
N ALA A 83 -9.00 -12.95 13.10
CA ALA A 83 -7.57 -12.83 13.33
C ALA A 83 -6.88 -14.21 13.23
N PRO A 84 -5.70 -14.33 12.58
CA PRO A 84 -4.97 -15.60 12.49
C PRO A 84 -4.64 -16.23 13.85
N SER A 85 -4.45 -15.40 14.88
CA SER A 85 -4.27 -15.83 16.25
C SER A 85 -4.73 -14.73 17.20
N SER A 86 -5.41 -15.13 18.28
CA SER A 86 -5.86 -14.22 19.33
C SER A 86 -5.65 -14.85 20.72
N GLU A 87 -5.41 -14.01 21.72
CA GLU A 87 -5.19 -14.42 23.10
C GLU A 87 -5.67 -13.33 24.05
N ASN A 88 -6.43 -13.70 25.09
CA ASN A 88 -6.92 -12.78 26.14
C ASN A 88 -7.62 -11.50 25.62
N GLY A 89 -8.31 -11.58 24.48
CA GLY A 89 -8.99 -10.43 23.87
C GLY A 89 -8.11 -9.57 22.95
N TYR A 90 -6.89 -10.01 22.63
CA TYR A 90 -5.94 -9.32 21.76
C TYR A 90 -5.59 -10.16 20.53
N ILE A 91 -5.16 -9.50 19.46
CA ILE A 91 -4.53 -10.17 18.31
C ILE A 91 -3.11 -10.56 18.72
N LYS A 92 -2.81 -11.85 18.63
CA LYS A 92 -1.50 -12.40 19.01
C LYS A 92 -0.55 -12.32 17.82
N VAL A 93 0.56 -11.60 17.99
CA VAL A 93 1.64 -11.50 17.01
C VAL A 93 2.98 -11.91 17.62
N LYS A 94 3.98 -12.14 16.77
CA LYS A 94 5.37 -12.25 17.23
C LYS A 94 5.80 -10.94 17.89
N HIS A 95 6.59 -11.04 18.94
CA HIS A 95 7.12 -9.91 19.68
C HIS A 95 7.90 -8.96 18.75
N VAL A 96 7.71 -7.65 18.91
CA VAL A 96 8.13 -6.63 17.92
C VAL A 96 9.50 -5.99 18.19
N PHE A 97 10.27 -6.55 19.12
CA PHE A 97 11.57 -5.99 19.49
C PHE A 97 12.67 -6.47 18.55
N GLN A 98 13.58 -5.54 18.24
CA GLN A 98 14.76 -5.72 17.43
C GLN A 98 15.93 -6.23 18.28
#